data_AF-A0A959PSX9-F1
#
_entry.id   AF-A0A959PSX9-F1
#
_cell.length_a   1.000
_cell.length_b   1.000
_cell.length_c   1.000
_cell.angle_alpha   90.00
_cell.angle_beta   90.00
_cell.angle_gamma   90.00
#
_symmetry.space_group_name_H-M   'P 1'
#
loop_
_entity.id
_entity.type
_entity.pdbx_description
1 polymer ?
#
loop_
_entity_poly.entity_id
_entity_poly.type
_entity_poly.pdbx_seq_one_letter_code
_entity_poly.pdbx_strand_id
1 'polypeptide(L)'
;MLKFLKNPLQSLFGTKQEKDVALYQPLVDEINEYFERLKGLSNDELRNKTKEFKKQIADHLAGIDEDLKTVRSRAIEMEDIHEKEALFKELDELQKERDKELEVILKSLLPEAFAVVKETARRFSENQVMRVTATDFDRDMAALPDHTYIKIEGNDALYANSWKAAGGDITWNMIHYDVQLIGGMVLHDGKIAEMQTGEGKTLVSTLPAYLNGISGQGVHIVTVNDYLARRDAEWNRPIFEFLFLTVDCIDKYRPHSPQRRAAYNADITYGTNNEFGFDYLRDNMKFRLEDYVQRELHYCIVDEVDSILIDEARTPLIISGPTEESTDKYYTINAVIPRLQKEADFTIEEKSRTAALTEEGVSKVEQSLRVDNLYAPENIELVHHVHQALKAHAIFKRDVDYVVK
;
A
#
# COMPACT_ATOMS: atom_id res chain seq x y z
N MET A 1 -42.83 1.11 -33.08
CA MET A 1 -43.48 -0.10 -32.53
C MET A 1 -42.56 -1.33 -32.72
N LEU A 2 -41.33 -1.26 -32.19
CA LEU A 2 -40.34 -2.36 -32.22
C LEU A 2 -39.36 -2.13 -31.05
N LYS A 3 -39.79 -2.50 -29.84
CA LYS A 3 -38.96 -2.45 -28.62
C LYS A 3 -39.41 -3.47 -27.56
N PHE A 4 -39.86 -4.67 -27.96
CA PHE A 4 -40.21 -5.72 -27.00
C PHE A 4 -40.01 -7.12 -27.60
N LEU A 5 -38.75 -7.55 -27.66
CA LEU A 5 -38.40 -8.96 -27.65
C LEU A 5 -37.27 -9.12 -26.63
N LYS A 6 -37.61 -9.06 -25.33
CA LYS A 6 -36.75 -9.61 -24.30
C LYS A 6 -36.64 -11.10 -24.56
N ASN A 7 -35.42 -11.60 -24.64
CA ASN A 7 -35.10 -12.97 -24.98
C ASN A 7 -35.75 -13.92 -23.94
N PRO A 8 -36.64 -14.85 -24.31
CA PRO A 8 -37.38 -15.70 -23.36
C PRO A 8 -36.49 -16.65 -22.53
N LEU A 9 -35.22 -16.81 -22.92
CA LEU A 9 -34.19 -17.51 -22.15
C LEU A 9 -33.67 -16.70 -20.94
N GLN A 10 -33.71 -15.37 -20.97
CA GLN A 10 -33.28 -14.51 -19.85
C GLN A 10 -34.30 -14.47 -18.71
N SER A 11 -35.59 -14.62 -19.00
CA SER A 11 -36.65 -14.63 -17.98
C SER A 11 -36.71 -15.93 -17.17
N LEU A 12 -36.05 -17.01 -17.62
CA LEU A 12 -36.03 -18.32 -16.95
C LEU A 12 -34.82 -18.50 -16.02
N PHE A 13 -33.76 -17.71 -16.19
CA PHE A 13 -32.51 -17.83 -15.42
C PHE A 13 -32.14 -16.57 -14.65
N GLY A 14 -32.91 -15.47 -14.77
CA GLY A 14 -32.55 -14.18 -14.18
C GLY A 14 -31.35 -13.52 -14.85
N THR A 15 -31.13 -12.24 -14.56
CA THR A 15 -29.93 -11.51 -15.01
C THR A 15 -28.70 -11.95 -14.19
N LYS A 16 -27.49 -11.69 -14.68
CA LYS A 16 -26.25 -11.92 -13.90
C LYS A 16 -26.31 -11.18 -12.57
N GLN A 17 -26.79 -9.94 -12.58
CA GLN A 17 -26.98 -9.11 -11.39
C GLN A 17 -27.94 -9.75 -10.38
N GLU A 18 -29.08 -10.31 -10.83
CA GLU A 18 -30.02 -11.00 -9.95
C GLU A 18 -29.40 -12.24 -9.29
N LYS A 19 -28.57 -12.99 -10.02
CA LYS A 19 -27.84 -14.15 -9.48
C LYS A 19 -26.77 -13.72 -8.48
N ASP A 20 -26.02 -12.67 -8.79
CA ASP A 20 -24.97 -12.16 -7.91
C ASP A 20 -25.59 -11.61 -6.61
N VAL A 21 -26.70 -10.88 -6.69
CA VAL A 21 -27.47 -10.45 -5.50
C VAL A 21 -27.98 -11.64 -4.70
N ALA A 22 -28.55 -12.66 -5.35
CA ALA A 22 -29.04 -13.86 -4.68
C ALA A 22 -27.92 -14.65 -3.96
N LEU A 23 -26.67 -14.56 -4.43
CA LEU A 23 -25.51 -15.17 -3.78
C LEU A 23 -25.22 -14.51 -2.42
N TYR A 24 -25.36 -13.18 -2.33
CA TYR A 24 -25.04 -12.43 -1.11
C TYR A 24 -26.24 -12.27 -0.16
N GLN A 25 -27.47 -12.44 -0.63
CA GLN A 25 -28.68 -12.22 0.18
C GLN A 25 -28.69 -13.02 1.51
N PRO A 26 -28.30 -14.30 1.56
CA PRO A 26 -28.26 -15.03 2.84
C PRO A 26 -27.33 -14.38 3.87
N LEU A 27 -26.20 -13.83 3.43
CA LEU A 27 -25.27 -13.10 4.30
C LEU A 27 -25.83 -11.73 4.70
N VAL A 28 -26.59 -11.06 3.83
CA VAL A 28 -27.31 -9.82 4.21
C VAL A 28 -28.29 -10.10 5.35
N ASP A 29 -29.05 -11.19 5.25
CA ASP A 29 -30.01 -11.59 6.27
C ASP A 29 -29.27 -11.89 7.59
N GLU A 30 -28.16 -12.62 7.54
CA GLU A 30 -27.31 -12.89 8.70
C GLU A 30 -26.71 -11.62 9.33
N ILE A 31 -26.18 -10.70 8.52
CA ILE A 31 -25.70 -9.38 8.99
C ILE A 31 -26.82 -8.64 9.71
N ASN A 32 -28.03 -8.64 9.15
CA ASN A 32 -29.18 -7.97 9.73
C ASN A 32 -29.64 -8.64 11.04
N GLU A 33 -29.54 -9.97 11.16
CA GLU A 33 -29.77 -10.66 12.43
C GLU A 33 -28.76 -10.26 13.51
N TYR A 34 -27.47 -10.20 13.16
CA TYR A 34 -26.44 -9.71 14.09
C TYR A 34 -26.71 -8.25 14.47
N PHE A 35 -27.04 -7.39 13.51
CA PHE A 35 -27.36 -5.98 13.74
C PHE A 35 -28.51 -5.81 14.75
N GLU A 36 -29.58 -6.61 14.65
CA GLU A 36 -30.67 -6.60 15.64
C GLU A 36 -30.20 -7.03 17.03
N ARG A 37 -29.33 -8.04 17.14
CA ARG A 37 -28.77 -8.52 18.42
C ARG A 37 -27.86 -7.46 19.08
N LEU A 38 -27.09 -6.72 18.28
CA LEU A 38 -26.14 -5.71 18.76
C LEU A 38 -26.81 -4.47 19.36
N LYS A 39 -28.09 -4.20 19.07
CA LYS A 39 -28.84 -3.07 19.65
C LYS A 39 -28.90 -3.11 21.17
N GLY A 40 -28.85 -4.31 21.77
CA GLY A 40 -28.89 -4.48 23.22
C GLY A 40 -27.58 -4.18 23.93
N LEU A 41 -26.46 -4.06 23.19
CA LEU A 41 -25.15 -3.82 23.78
C LEU A 41 -24.96 -2.35 24.19
N SER A 42 -24.23 -2.13 25.27
CA SER A 42 -23.65 -0.81 25.59
C SER A 42 -22.64 -0.38 24.52
N ASN A 43 -22.21 0.88 24.56
CA ASN A 43 -21.20 1.40 23.63
C ASN A 43 -19.84 0.73 23.84
N ASP A 44 -19.50 0.45 25.11
CA ASP A 44 -18.29 -0.28 25.48
C ASP A 44 -18.30 -1.71 24.95
N GLU A 45 -19.41 -2.43 25.11
CA GLU A 45 -19.56 -3.80 24.59
C GLU A 45 -19.50 -3.83 23.06
N LEU A 46 -20.17 -2.89 22.37
CA LEU A 46 -20.13 -2.81 20.91
C LEU A 46 -18.70 -2.60 20.39
N ARG A 47 -17.97 -1.60 20.90
CA ARG A 47 -16.61 -1.33 20.41
C ARG A 47 -15.60 -2.40 20.80
N ASN A 48 -15.84 -3.11 21.92
CA ASN A 48 -14.97 -4.22 22.34
C ASN A 48 -15.14 -5.46 21.46
N LYS A 49 -16.16 -5.54 20.59
CA LYS A 49 -16.22 -6.55 19.51
C LYS A 49 -14.97 -6.54 18.64
N THR A 50 -14.37 -5.38 18.37
CA THR A 50 -13.09 -5.32 17.66
C THR A 50 -11.98 -6.12 18.37
N LYS A 51 -11.91 -6.05 19.71
CA LYS A 51 -10.90 -6.79 20.47
C LYS A 51 -11.18 -8.29 20.44
N GLU A 52 -12.46 -8.68 20.50
CA GLU A 52 -12.89 -10.08 20.34
C GLU A 52 -12.47 -10.61 18.96
N PHE A 53 -12.73 -9.86 17.88
CA PHE A 53 -12.34 -10.27 16.53
C PHE A 53 -10.82 -10.36 16.36
N LYS A 54 -10.07 -9.36 16.84
CA LYS A 54 -8.59 -9.38 16.83
C LYS A 54 -8.06 -10.62 17.56
N LYS A 55 -8.68 -11.00 18.69
CA LYS A 55 -8.32 -12.21 19.42
C LYS A 55 -8.64 -13.48 18.62
N GLN A 56 -9.82 -13.58 18.00
CA GLN A 56 -10.19 -14.74 17.19
C GLN A 56 -9.26 -14.93 16.00
N ILE A 57 -8.85 -13.84 15.33
CA ILE A 57 -7.85 -13.88 14.25
C ILE A 57 -6.50 -14.38 14.77
N ALA A 58 -6.02 -13.83 15.89
CA ALA A 58 -4.76 -14.24 16.49
C ALA A 58 -4.78 -15.71 16.92
N ASP A 59 -5.87 -16.16 17.56
CA ASP A 59 -6.04 -17.55 17.99
C ASP A 59 -6.08 -18.51 16.77
N HIS A 60 -6.71 -18.11 15.65
CA HIS A 60 -6.77 -18.89 14.41
C HIS A 60 -5.41 -19.03 13.72
N LEU A 61 -4.61 -17.96 13.71
CA LEU A 61 -3.31 -17.91 13.00
C LEU A 61 -2.11 -18.32 13.87
N ALA A 62 -2.29 -18.53 15.18
CA ALA A 62 -1.21 -18.73 16.14
C ALA A 62 -0.22 -19.84 15.75
N GLY A 63 -0.70 -20.95 15.16
CA GLY A 63 0.17 -22.04 14.73
C GLY A 63 1.11 -21.62 13.60
N ILE A 64 0.56 -21.05 12.53
CA ILE A 64 1.32 -20.60 11.36
C ILE A 64 2.25 -19.43 11.73
N ASP A 65 1.80 -18.54 12.62
CA ASP A 65 2.62 -17.42 13.11
C ASP A 65 3.86 -17.91 13.89
N GLU A 66 3.72 -18.97 14.70
CA GLU A 66 4.86 -19.55 15.42
C GLU A 66 5.81 -20.30 14.47
N ASP A 67 5.28 -20.99 13.45
CA ASP A 67 6.09 -21.63 12.41
C ASP A 67 6.89 -20.59 11.61
N LEU A 68 6.25 -19.51 11.16
CA LEU A 68 6.90 -18.38 10.47
C LEU A 68 8.03 -17.79 11.30
N LYS A 69 7.78 -17.56 12.60
CA LYS A 69 8.78 -17.02 13.52
C LYS A 69 9.96 -17.98 13.71
N THR A 70 9.69 -19.29 13.80
CA THR A 70 10.70 -20.33 13.94
C THR A 70 11.58 -20.43 12.70
N VAL A 71 10.97 -20.53 11.51
CA VAL A 71 11.70 -20.60 10.23
C VAL A 71 12.48 -19.32 9.98
N ARG A 72 11.92 -18.14 10.31
CA ARG A 72 12.62 -16.85 10.15
C ARG A 72 13.86 -16.75 11.02
N SER A 73 13.77 -17.19 12.28
CA SER A 73 14.91 -17.19 13.19
C SER A 73 16.02 -18.10 12.67
N ARG A 74 15.67 -19.29 12.17
CA ARG A 74 16.61 -20.22 11.52
C ARG A 74 17.24 -19.61 10.27
N ALA A 75 16.47 -18.91 9.42
CA ALA A 75 16.98 -18.29 8.20
C ALA A 75 17.98 -17.16 8.48
N ILE A 76 17.81 -16.41 9.57
CA ILE A 76 18.72 -15.34 9.98
C ILE A 76 20.06 -15.91 10.46
N GLU A 77 20.02 -16.95 11.29
CA GLU A 77 21.20 -17.61 11.86
C GLU A 77 21.94 -18.50 10.84
N MET A 78 21.29 -18.86 9.74
CA MET A 78 21.88 -19.72 8.72
C MET A 78 23.03 -19.03 7.96
N GLU A 79 24.20 -19.65 8.00
CA GLU A 79 25.40 -19.23 7.26
C GLU A 79 25.45 -19.83 5.84
N ASP A 80 25.01 -21.08 5.67
CA ASP A 80 25.00 -21.72 4.35
C ASP A 80 23.96 -21.06 3.44
N ILE A 81 24.42 -20.58 2.29
CA ILE A 81 23.58 -19.80 1.36
C ILE A 81 22.46 -20.67 0.77
N HIS A 82 22.71 -21.95 0.49
CA HIS A 82 21.72 -22.82 -0.13
C HIS A 82 20.63 -23.23 0.87
N GLU A 83 21.01 -23.54 2.11
CA GLU A 83 20.04 -23.81 3.17
C GLU A 83 19.23 -22.55 3.52
N LYS A 84 19.88 -21.38 3.51
CA LYS A 84 19.22 -20.10 3.73
C LYS A 84 18.18 -19.79 2.64
N GLU A 85 18.53 -20.02 1.38
CA GLU A 85 17.61 -19.87 0.25
C GLU A 85 16.39 -20.80 0.39
N ALA A 86 16.60 -22.05 0.80
CA ALA A 86 15.51 -23.00 1.04
C ALA A 86 14.57 -22.54 2.18
N LEU A 87 15.12 -22.00 3.27
CA LEU A 87 14.33 -21.45 4.38
C LEU A 87 13.53 -20.21 3.97
N PHE A 88 14.09 -19.33 3.13
CA PHE A 88 13.33 -18.19 2.60
C PHE A 88 12.17 -18.63 1.71
N LYS A 89 12.37 -19.68 0.91
CA LYS A 89 11.27 -20.26 0.12
C LYS A 89 10.18 -20.87 1.01
N GLU A 90 10.56 -21.53 2.10
CA GLU A 90 9.62 -22.05 3.11
C GLU A 90 8.83 -20.91 3.77
N LEU A 91 9.48 -19.79 4.10
CA LEU A 91 8.80 -18.59 4.60
C LEU A 91 7.76 -18.05 3.62
N ASP A 92 8.09 -17.97 2.34
CA ASP A 92 7.16 -17.50 1.31
C ASP A 92 5.94 -18.44 1.16
N GLU A 93 6.14 -19.75 1.32
CA GLU A 93 5.07 -20.74 1.28
C GLU A 93 4.16 -20.64 2.51
N LEU A 94 4.75 -20.53 3.71
CA LEU A 94 4.02 -20.31 4.96
C LEU A 94 3.27 -18.98 4.98
N GLN A 95 3.85 -17.91 4.44
CA GLN A 95 3.17 -16.61 4.36
C GLN A 95 1.93 -16.70 3.47
N LYS A 96 2.02 -17.39 2.32
CA LYS A 96 0.86 -17.63 1.45
C LYS A 96 -0.21 -18.49 2.12
N GLU A 97 0.18 -19.45 2.95
CA GLU A 97 -0.76 -20.25 3.73
C GLU A 97 -1.44 -19.39 4.81
N ARG A 98 -0.67 -18.58 5.52
CA ARG A 98 -1.18 -17.62 6.49
C ARG A 98 -2.21 -16.67 5.89
N ASP A 99 -1.94 -16.12 4.71
CA ASP A 99 -2.85 -15.19 4.04
C ASP A 99 -4.17 -15.87 3.63
N LYS A 100 -4.12 -17.13 3.21
CA LYS A 100 -5.33 -17.93 2.93
C LYS A 100 -6.14 -18.19 4.20
N GLU A 101 -5.49 -18.58 5.29
CA GLU A 101 -6.16 -18.81 6.56
C GLU A 101 -6.72 -17.51 7.16
N LEU A 102 -6.04 -16.38 6.93
CA LEU A 102 -6.55 -15.06 7.27
C LEU A 102 -7.84 -14.75 6.48
N GLU A 103 -7.88 -15.03 5.17
CA GLU A 103 -9.10 -14.87 4.37
C GLU A 103 -10.25 -15.75 4.89
N VAL A 104 -9.96 -16.99 5.30
CA VAL A 104 -10.95 -17.91 5.88
C VAL A 104 -11.56 -17.35 7.15
N ILE A 105 -10.75 -16.92 8.12
CA ILE A 105 -11.26 -16.36 9.37
C ILE A 105 -12.00 -15.03 9.13
N LEU A 106 -11.50 -14.16 8.24
CA LEU A 106 -12.17 -12.90 7.92
C LEU A 106 -13.56 -13.13 7.31
N LYS A 107 -13.71 -14.11 6.41
CA LYS A 107 -15.02 -14.49 5.86
C LYS A 107 -15.98 -15.01 6.93
N SER A 108 -15.48 -15.77 7.90
CA SER A 108 -16.31 -16.25 9.00
C SER A 108 -16.78 -15.12 9.93
N LEU A 109 -15.94 -14.10 10.13
CA LEU A 109 -16.25 -12.92 10.96
C LEU A 109 -17.11 -11.88 10.24
N LEU A 110 -17.18 -11.93 8.90
CA LEU A 110 -17.79 -10.91 8.06
C LEU A 110 -19.20 -10.50 8.51
N PRO A 111 -20.15 -11.42 8.79
CA PRO A 111 -21.51 -11.03 9.11
C PRO A 111 -21.60 -10.17 10.39
N GLU A 112 -20.93 -10.59 11.45
CA GLU A 112 -20.91 -9.86 12.72
C GLU A 112 -20.09 -8.56 12.60
N ALA A 113 -18.95 -8.58 11.90
CA ALA A 113 -18.11 -7.41 11.70
C ALA A 113 -18.84 -6.30 10.90
N PHE A 114 -19.56 -6.65 9.83
CA PHE A 114 -20.37 -5.69 9.08
C PHE A 114 -21.53 -5.15 9.91
N ALA A 115 -22.15 -6.00 10.73
CA ALA A 115 -23.19 -5.58 11.66
C ALA A 115 -22.66 -4.59 12.72
N VAL A 116 -21.44 -4.77 13.22
CA VAL A 116 -20.78 -3.85 14.16
C VAL A 116 -20.58 -2.47 13.53
N VAL A 117 -20.11 -2.40 12.28
CA VAL A 117 -19.95 -1.13 11.56
C VAL A 117 -21.31 -0.47 11.31
N LYS A 118 -22.32 -1.24 10.87
CA LYS A 118 -23.68 -0.74 10.62
C LYS A 118 -24.34 -0.22 11.91
N GLU A 119 -24.20 -0.93 13.02
CA GLU A 119 -24.70 -0.49 14.34
C GLU A 119 -23.95 0.74 14.85
N THR A 120 -22.64 0.82 14.64
CA THR A 120 -21.85 2.02 14.97
C THR A 120 -22.34 3.23 14.17
N ALA A 121 -22.53 3.08 12.86
CA ALA A 121 -23.06 4.12 11.99
C ALA A 121 -24.46 4.59 12.43
N ARG A 122 -25.36 3.65 12.80
CA ARG A 122 -26.68 3.98 13.38
C ARG A 122 -26.55 4.80 14.65
N ARG A 123 -25.69 4.38 15.59
CA ARG A 123 -25.54 5.06 16.87
C ARG A 123 -25.04 6.49 16.71
N PHE A 124 -24.05 6.72 15.84
CA PHE A 124 -23.61 8.07 15.49
C PHE A 124 -24.72 8.88 14.80
N SER A 125 -25.55 8.24 13.97
CA SER A 125 -26.68 8.92 13.30
C SER A 125 -27.79 9.33 14.26
N GLU A 126 -28.03 8.55 15.32
CA GLU A 126 -29.16 8.75 16.25
C GLU A 126 -28.80 9.53 17.51
N ASN A 127 -27.51 9.61 17.86
CA ASN A 127 -27.04 10.22 19.10
C ASN A 127 -26.04 11.34 18.80
N GLN A 128 -26.19 12.49 19.44
CA GLN A 128 -25.24 13.60 19.29
C GLN A 128 -23.88 13.30 19.94
N VAL A 129 -23.88 12.51 21.02
CA VAL A 129 -22.67 12.14 21.76
C VAL A 129 -22.78 10.68 22.21
N MET A 130 -21.76 9.91 21.87
CA MET A 130 -21.54 8.54 22.31
C MET A 130 -20.59 8.55 23.50
N ARG A 131 -21.05 8.03 24.65
CA ARG A 131 -20.25 7.91 25.88
C ARG A 131 -19.73 6.48 26.03
N VAL A 132 -18.45 6.33 26.35
CA VAL A 132 -17.74 5.06 26.62
C VAL A 132 -16.74 5.25 27.75
N THR A 133 -16.28 4.15 28.34
CA THR A 133 -15.18 4.19 29.32
C THR A 133 -13.87 4.52 28.60
N ALA A 134 -13.15 5.56 29.05
CA ALA A 134 -11.92 6.01 28.41
C ALA A 134 -10.77 5.00 28.58
N THR A 135 -10.27 4.51 27.45
CA THR A 135 -9.05 3.71 27.30
C THR A 135 -7.85 4.58 26.95
N ASP A 136 -6.64 4.02 26.99
CA ASP A 136 -5.43 4.77 26.60
C ASP A 136 -5.47 5.16 25.12
N PHE A 137 -6.04 4.29 24.27
CA PHE A 137 -6.32 4.63 22.87
C PHE A 137 -7.17 5.89 22.75
N ASP A 138 -8.23 6.03 23.56
CA ASP A 138 -9.10 7.22 23.53
C ASP A 138 -8.35 8.48 23.97
N ARG A 139 -7.48 8.34 24.98
CA ARG A 139 -6.66 9.46 25.48
C ARG A 139 -5.66 9.91 24.42
N ASP A 140 -5.03 8.97 23.73
CA ASP A 140 -4.11 9.24 22.64
C ASP A 140 -4.83 9.94 21.47
N MET A 141 -6.00 9.43 21.08
CA MET A 141 -6.82 10.06 20.04
C MET A 141 -7.27 11.48 20.43
N ALA A 142 -7.71 11.68 21.67
CA ALA A 142 -8.14 12.99 22.16
C ALA A 142 -7.00 14.00 22.33
N ALA A 143 -5.74 13.56 22.38
CA ALA A 143 -4.58 14.43 22.43
C ALA A 143 -4.19 14.98 21.05
N LEU A 144 -4.71 14.40 19.96
CA LEU A 144 -4.39 14.82 18.60
C LEU A 144 -5.18 16.10 18.22
N PRO A 145 -4.53 17.15 17.70
CA PRO A 145 -5.19 18.43 17.42
C PRO A 145 -6.35 18.35 16.42
N ASP A 146 -6.30 17.41 15.48
CA ASP A 146 -7.28 17.25 14.41
C ASP A 146 -8.49 16.40 14.84
N HIS A 147 -8.48 15.85 16.05
CA HIS A 147 -9.49 14.91 16.57
C HIS A 147 -10.60 15.63 17.33
N THR A 148 -11.30 16.54 16.65
CA THR A 148 -12.30 17.41 17.27
C THR A 148 -13.58 16.71 17.76
N TYR A 149 -13.76 15.43 17.39
CA TYR A 149 -14.93 14.61 17.74
C TYR A 149 -14.79 13.90 19.08
N ILE A 150 -13.60 13.82 19.68
CA ILE A 150 -13.41 13.07 20.94
C ILE A 150 -12.95 14.01 22.06
N LYS A 151 -13.53 13.82 23.25
CA LYS A 151 -13.13 14.52 24.48
C LYS A 151 -13.08 13.56 25.65
N ILE A 152 -12.11 13.76 26.55
CA ILE A 152 -12.01 13.01 27.81
C ILE A 152 -12.64 13.81 28.93
N GLU A 153 -13.63 13.22 29.62
CA GLU A 153 -14.30 13.79 30.79
C GLU A 153 -14.20 12.81 31.97
N GLY A 154 -13.23 13.03 32.85
CA GLY A 154 -12.97 12.12 33.98
C GLY A 154 -12.52 10.75 33.49
N ASN A 155 -13.34 9.72 33.73
CA ASN A 155 -13.09 8.34 33.30
C ASN A 155 -13.77 7.99 31.97
N ASP A 156 -14.50 8.93 31.37
CA ASP A 156 -15.27 8.69 30.16
C ASP A 156 -14.61 9.35 28.94
N ALA A 157 -14.76 8.73 27.78
CA ALA A 157 -14.52 9.35 26.48
C ALA A 157 -15.88 9.64 25.80
N LEU A 158 -16.00 10.86 25.29
CA LEU A 158 -17.20 11.36 24.63
C LEU A 158 -16.90 11.58 23.14
N TYR A 159 -17.55 10.79 22.28
CA TYR A 159 -17.46 10.87 20.84
C TYR A 159 -18.67 11.63 20.27
N ALA A 160 -18.46 12.80 19.69
CA ALA A 160 -19.48 13.59 19.03
C ALA A 160 -19.82 13.02 17.65
N ASN A 161 -21.07 13.17 17.22
CA ASN A 161 -21.48 12.78 15.86
C ASN A 161 -21.22 13.85 14.79
N SER A 162 -20.56 14.95 15.16
CA SER A 162 -20.21 16.02 14.24
C SER A 162 -18.77 16.48 14.45
N TRP A 163 -18.07 16.73 13.35
CA TRP A 163 -16.65 17.10 13.32
C TRP A 163 -16.26 17.78 12.00
N LYS A 164 -15.01 18.24 11.94
CA LYS A 164 -14.45 18.81 10.72
C LYS A 164 -13.88 17.73 9.81
N ALA A 165 -14.24 17.76 8.54
CA ALA A 165 -13.61 16.96 7.49
C ALA A 165 -13.37 17.85 6.25
N ALA A 166 -12.14 17.84 5.75
CA ALA A 166 -11.65 18.72 4.68
C ALA A 166 -12.01 20.21 4.87
N GLY A 167 -12.05 20.67 6.13
CA GLY A 167 -12.35 22.06 6.51
C GLY A 167 -13.84 22.39 6.62
N GLY A 168 -14.75 21.49 6.28
CA GLY A 168 -16.20 21.65 6.48
C GLY A 168 -16.69 20.91 7.72
N ASP A 169 -17.76 21.44 8.35
CA ASP A 169 -18.46 20.73 9.42
C ASP A 169 -19.35 19.64 8.82
N ILE A 170 -19.17 18.41 9.28
CA ILE A 170 -19.98 17.25 8.90
C ILE A 170 -20.72 16.77 10.15
N THR A 171 -21.97 16.33 9.95
CA THR A 171 -22.72 15.56 10.94
C THR A 171 -23.00 14.19 10.35
N TRP A 172 -22.61 13.13 11.06
CA TRP A 172 -22.92 11.77 10.64
C TRP A 172 -24.42 11.51 10.76
N ASN A 173 -25.05 11.14 9.65
CA ASN A 173 -26.49 10.88 9.56
C ASN A 173 -26.80 9.71 8.62
N MET A 174 -25.89 8.74 8.54
CA MET A 174 -25.93 7.65 7.56
C MET A 174 -25.97 6.28 8.24
N ILE A 175 -26.70 5.35 7.62
CA ILE A 175 -26.81 3.94 8.01
C ILE A 175 -26.75 3.12 6.74
N HIS A 176 -26.00 2.01 6.75
CA HIS A 176 -25.85 1.15 5.58
C HIS A 176 -27.18 0.49 5.18
N TYR A 177 -27.56 0.63 3.91
CA TYR A 177 -28.63 -0.14 3.26
C TYR A 177 -28.16 -1.55 2.89
N ASP A 178 -29.10 -2.47 2.66
CA ASP A 178 -28.78 -3.86 2.29
C ASP A 178 -27.96 -3.95 1.00
N VAL A 179 -28.26 -3.10 0.01
CA VAL A 179 -27.46 -3.02 -1.23
C VAL A 179 -26.03 -2.56 -0.99
N GLN A 180 -25.80 -1.75 0.06
CA GLN A 180 -24.47 -1.31 0.45
C GLN A 180 -23.73 -2.42 1.20
N LEU A 181 -24.43 -3.27 1.96
CA LEU A 181 -23.85 -4.50 2.53
C LEU A 181 -23.35 -5.45 1.43
N ILE A 182 -24.14 -5.62 0.36
CA ILE A 182 -23.73 -6.38 -0.82
C ILE A 182 -22.48 -5.74 -1.45
N GLY A 183 -22.48 -4.43 -1.66
CA GLY A 183 -21.30 -3.71 -2.17
C GLY A 183 -20.04 -3.96 -1.34
N GLY A 184 -20.16 -3.92 -0.01
CA GLY A 184 -19.06 -4.21 0.90
C GLY A 184 -18.53 -5.65 0.79
N MET A 185 -19.41 -6.64 0.63
CA MET A 185 -19.04 -8.04 0.43
C MET A 185 -18.35 -8.26 -0.92
N VAL A 186 -18.84 -7.61 -1.97
CA VAL A 186 -18.21 -7.65 -3.30
C VAL A 186 -16.79 -7.08 -3.26
N LEU A 187 -16.58 -5.97 -2.55
CA LEU A 187 -15.24 -5.41 -2.36
C LEU A 187 -14.33 -6.35 -1.55
N HIS A 188 -14.84 -6.94 -0.46
CA HIS A 188 -14.07 -7.90 0.34
C HIS A 188 -13.65 -9.13 -0.49
N ASP A 189 -14.50 -9.59 -1.40
CA ASP A 189 -14.20 -10.67 -2.36
C ASP A 189 -13.15 -10.29 -3.44
N GLY A 190 -12.57 -9.09 -3.39
CA GLY A 190 -11.58 -8.61 -4.36
C GLY A 190 -12.19 -8.30 -5.74
N LYS A 191 -13.48 -7.95 -5.79
CA LYS A 191 -14.21 -7.63 -7.03
C LYS A 191 -14.57 -6.15 -7.10
N ILE A 192 -14.99 -5.70 -8.28
CA ILE A 192 -15.49 -4.35 -8.52
C ILE A 192 -16.98 -4.29 -8.16
N ALA A 193 -17.34 -3.45 -7.19
CA ALA A 193 -18.73 -3.12 -6.88
C ALA A 193 -19.19 -1.92 -7.72
N GLU A 194 -19.90 -2.20 -8.82
CA GLU A 194 -20.50 -1.14 -9.65
C GLU A 194 -21.73 -0.54 -8.94
N MET A 195 -21.56 0.68 -8.42
CA MET A 195 -22.62 1.42 -7.72
C MET A 195 -22.80 2.79 -8.38
N GLN A 196 -24.05 3.17 -8.61
CA GLN A 196 -24.35 4.47 -9.24
C GLN A 196 -23.92 5.63 -8.35
N THR A 197 -23.67 6.79 -8.95
CA THR A 197 -23.36 8.01 -8.21
C THR A 197 -24.50 8.33 -7.24
N GLY A 198 -24.16 8.56 -5.97
CA GLY A 198 -25.15 8.80 -4.91
C GLY A 198 -25.52 7.56 -4.08
N GLU A 199 -25.11 6.35 -4.49
CA GLU A 199 -25.37 5.11 -3.73
C GLU A 199 -24.48 4.96 -2.47
N GLY A 200 -23.62 5.95 -2.19
CA GLY A 200 -22.81 5.99 -0.96
C GLY A 200 -21.56 5.12 -0.98
N LYS A 201 -20.77 5.12 -2.08
CA LYS A 201 -19.50 4.38 -2.20
C LYS A 201 -18.55 4.61 -1.01
N THR A 202 -18.41 5.85 -0.56
CA THR A 202 -17.59 6.24 0.60
C THR A 202 -18.05 5.59 1.92
N LEU A 203 -19.36 5.36 2.09
CA LEU A 203 -19.90 4.66 3.25
C LEU A 203 -19.73 3.14 3.10
N VAL A 204 -19.89 2.62 1.88
CA VAL A 204 -19.72 1.19 1.58
C VAL A 204 -18.31 0.73 1.89
N SER A 205 -17.30 1.53 1.57
CA SER A 205 -15.89 1.19 1.80
C SER A 205 -15.57 0.98 3.29
N THR A 206 -16.36 1.54 4.22
CA THR A 206 -16.11 1.36 5.66
C THR A 206 -16.28 -0.08 6.11
N LEU A 207 -17.14 -0.86 5.45
CA LEU A 207 -17.41 -2.26 5.79
C LEU A 207 -16.19 -3.17 5.54
N PRO A 208 -15.67 -3.31 4.30
CA PRO A 208 -14.49 -4.11 4.03
C PRO A 208 -13.22 -3.49 4.61
N ALA A 209 -13.13 -2.16 4.74
CA ALA A 209 -11.96 -1.53 5.36
C ALA A 209 -11.87 -1.84 6.86
N TYR A 210 -12.99 -1.89 7.57
CA TYR A 210 -13.02 -2.34 8.97
C TYR A 210 -12.63 -3.82 9.07
N LEU A 211 -13.30 -4.69 8.30
CA LEU A 211 -13.06 -6.14 8.35
C LEU A 211 -11.61 -6.50 8.02
N ASN A 212 -11.03 -5.92 6.98
CA ASN A 212 -9.62 -6.18 6.65
C ASN A 212 -8.67 -5.41 7.59
N GLY A 213 -9.06 -4.24 8.09
CA GLY A 213 -8.24 -3.43 9.01
C GLY A 213 -8.03 -4.11 10.37
N ILE A 214 -9.01 -4.86 10.89
CA ILE A 214 -8.85 -5.60 12.15
C ILE A 214 -7.77 -6.69 12.10
N SER A 215 -7.34 -7.13 10.92
CA SER A 215 -6.21 -8.07 10.76
C SER A 215 -4.86 -7.47 11.15
N GLY A 216 -4.78 -6.13 11.24
CA GLY A 216 -3.54 -5.40 11.49
C GLY A 216 -2.56 -5.39 10.31
N GLN A 217 -2.89 -5.99 9.16
CA GLN A 217 -2.02 -6.05 7.99
C GLN A 217 -2.06 -4.77 7.14
N GLY A 218 -3.09 -3.95 7.32
CA GLY A 218 -3.25 -2.66 6.66
C GLY A 218 -4.18 -2.68 5.46
N VAL A 219 -4.90 -1.58 5.28
CA VAL A 219 -5.82 -1.36 4.16
C VAL A 219 -5.49 -0.04 3.49
N HIS A 220 -5.23 -0.08 2.18
CA HIS A 220 -5.06 1.14 1.38
C HIS A 220 -6.38 1.51 0.71
N ILE A 221 -6.91 2.71 0.99
CA ILE A 221 -8.04 3.28 0.25
C ILE A 221 -7.50 4.32 -0.72
N VAL A 222 -7.55 3.98 -2.01
CA VAL A 222 -7.00 4.76 -3.10
C VAL A 222 -8.11 5.62 -3.71
N THR A 223 -7.83 6.91 -3.85
CA THR A 223 -8.75 7.88 -4.49
C THR A 223 -8.05 8.64 -5.61
N VAL A 224 -8.80 9.39 -6.42
CA VAL A 224 -8.28 10.10 -7.60
C VAL A 224 -7.57 11.43 -7.28
N ASN A 225 -7.78 12.02 -6.10
CA ASN A 225 -7.10 13.27 -5.71
C ASN A 225 -6.95 13.44 -4.20
N ASP A 226 -6.03 14.32 -3.81
CA ASP A 226 -5.63 14.58 -2.43
C ASP A 226 -6.79 15.11 -1.57
N TYR A 227 -7.66 15.94 -2.13
CA TYR A 227 -8.83 16.46 -1.45
C TYR A 227 -9.81 15.33 -1.07
N LEU A 228 -10.12 14.43 -2.01
CA LEU A 228 -11.00 13.29 -1.74
C LEU A 228 -10.37 12.32 -0.73
N ALA A 229 -9.07 12.01 -0.88
CA ALA A 229 -8.35 11.17 0.07
C ALA A 229 -8.45 11.72 1.51
N ARG A 230 -8.18 13.02 1.68
CA ARG A 230 -8.22 13.68 2.99
C ARG A 230 -9.64 13.79 3.53
N ARG A 231 -10.60 14.19 2.68
CA ARG A 231 -12.01 14.31 3.04
C ARG A 231 -12.53 12.98 3.55
N ASP A 232 -12.33 11.90 2.80
CA ASP A 232 -12.92 10.60 3.14
C ASP A 232 -12.23 9.96 4.34
N ALA A 233 -10.91 10.15 4.47
CA ALA A 233 -10.19 9.78 5.68
C ALA A 233 -10.76 10.49 6.91
N GLU A 234 -10.89 11.82 6.88
CA GLU A 234 -11.38 12.63 8.01
C GLU A 234 -12.87 12.41 8.28
N TRP A 235 -13.66 12.16 7.24
CA TRP A 235 -15.08 11.87 7.36
C TRP A 235 -15.29 10.51 8.03
N ASN A 236 -14.62 9.44 7.60
CA ASN A 236 -14.88 8.11 8.15
C ASN A 236 -14.08 7.80 9.44
N ARG A 237 -13.00 8.56 9.74
CA ARG A 237 -12.10 8.31 10.88
C ARG A 237 -12.82 8.06 12.21
N PRO A 238 -13.83 8.86 12.64
CA PRO A 238 -14.45 8.65 13.95
C PRO A 238 -15.16 7.31 14.10
N ILE A 239 -15.70 6.76 13.01
CA ILE A 239 -16.33 5.44 13.02
C ILE A 239 -15.30 4.36 13.29
N PHE A 240 -14.14 4.44 12.63
CA PHE A 240 -13.05 3.48 12.81
C PHE A 240 -12.35 3.61 14.16
N GLU A 241 -12.07 4.82 14.62
CA GLU A 241 -11.39 5.05 15.89
C GLU A 241 -12.28 4.73 17.09
N PHE A 242 -13.60 4.99 16.99
CA PHE A 242 -14.54 4.47 17.97
C PHE A 242 -14.40 2.94 18.11
N LEU A 243 -14.16 2.24 17.01
CA LEU A 243 -13.94 0.80 16.95
C LEU A 243 -12.46 0.37 17.13
N PHE A 244 -11.58 1.22 17.66
CA PHE A 244 -10.16 0.93 17.92
C PHE A 244 -9.29 0.63 16.67
N LEU A 245 -9.64 1.24 15.53
CA LEU A 245 -8.77 1.27 14.35
C LEU A 245 -8.22 2.68 14.14
N THR A 246 -6.95 2.76 13.77
CA THR A 246 -6.26 3.99 13.40
C THR A 246 -6.45 4.30 11.91
N VAL A 247 -6.62 5.58 11.58
CA VAL A 247 -6.84 6.03 10.20
C VAL A 247 -6.01 7.27 9.89
N ASP A 248 -5.24 7.22 8.81
CA ASP A 248 -4.48 8.37 8.35
C ASP A 248 -4.48 8.52 6.82
N CYS A 249 -3.96 9.66 6.33
CA CYS A 249 -3.87 9.98 4.91
C CYS A 249 -2.45 10.41 4.55
N ILE A 250 -1.82 9.70 3.61
CA ILE A 250 -0.41 9.92 3.24
C ILE A 250 -0.18 11.27 2.55
N ASP A 251 -1.18 11.79 1.83
CA ASP A 251 -1.13 13.08 1.14
C ASP A 251 -1.00 14.28 2.10
N LYS A 252 -1.18 14.08 3.41
CA LYS A 252 -0.93 15.12 4.43
C LYS A 252 0.56 15.38 4.68
N TYR A 253 1.42 14.44 4.33
CA TYR A 253 2.80 14.41 4.79
C TYR A 253 3.77 14.46 3.63
N ARG A 254 4.92 15.10 3.87
CA ARG A 254 6.03 15.07 2.92
C ARG A 254 6.50 13.62 2.72
N PRO A 255 6.86 13.23 1.49
CA PRO A 255 7.50 11.94 1.25
C PRO A 255 8.69 11.70 2.18
N HIS A 256 8.91 10.45 2.58
CA HIS A 256 10.00 10.02 3.50
C HIS A 256 9.98 10.56 4.94
N SER A 257 8.99 11.37 5.32
CA SER A 257 8.89 11.86 6.68
C SER A 257 8.51 10.76 7.68
N PRO A 258 8.89 10.86 8.96
CA PRO A 258 8.43 9.94 9.99
C PRO A 258 6.90 9.84 10.08
N GLN A 259 6.20 10.95 9.84
CA GLN A 259 4.73 11.01 9.78
C GLN A 259 4.17 10.21 8.61
N ARG A 260 4.84 10.24 7.44
CA ARG A 260 4.47 9.41 6.29
C ARG A 260 4.52 7.92 6.62
N ARG A 261 5.57 7.48 7.31
CA ARG A 261 5.69 6.10 7.81
C ARG A 261 4.61 5.78 8.85
N ALA A 262 4.35 6.70 9.78
CA ALA A 262 3.28 6.53 10.76
C ALA A 262 1.90 6.36 10.08
N ALA A 263 1.64 7.10 9.00
CA ALA A 263 0.41 6.99 8.23
C ALA A 263 0.23 5.62 7.56
N TYR A 264 1.31 5.00 7.07
CA TYR A 264 1.28 3.62 6.55
C TYR A 264 1.12 2.56 7.63
N ASN A 265 1.55 2.86 8.86
CA ASN A 265 1.38 1.99 10.02
C ASN A 265 -0.03 2.05 10.64
N ALA A 266 -0.87 2.99 10.19
CA ALA A 266 -2.27 3.01 10.57
C ALA A 266 -3.00 1.77 10.01
N ASP A 267 -4.03 1.29 10.71
CA ASP A 267 -4.85 0.14 10.27
C ASP A 267 -5.47 0.39 8.89
N ILE A 268 -5.84 1.64 8.62
CA ILE A 268 -6.39 2.11 7.33
C ILE A 268 -5.64 3.36 6.88
N THR A 269 -5.10 3.32 5.67
CA THR A 269 -4.37 4.42 5.06
C THR A 269 -5.08 4.89 3.79
N TYR A 270 -5.53 6.13 3.78
CA TYR A 270 -6.05 6.77 2.58
C TYR A 270 -4.94 7.43 1.78
N GLY A 271 -5.08 7.47 0.46
CA GLY A 271 -4.22 8.29 -0.36
C GLY A 271 -4.55 8.29 -1.84
N THR A 272 -3.75 8.99 -2.62
CA THR A 272 -3.83 8.96 -4.08
C THR A 272 -2.99 7.82 -4.67
N ASN A 273 -3.40 7.32 -5.83
CA ASN A 273 -2.66 6.31 -6.59
C ASN A 273 -1.21 6.74 -6.86
N ASN A 274 -1.01 8.03 -7.20
CA ASN A 274 0.31 8.60 -7.43
C ASN A 274 1.19 8.52 -6.17
N GLU A 275 0.68 8.91 -5.01
CA GLU A 275 1.44 8.91 -3.77
C GLU A 275 1.80 7.48 -3.31
N PHE A 276 0.88 6.52 -3.42
CA PHE A 276 1.17 5.10 -3.17
C PHE A 276 2.22 4.55 -4.14
N GLY A 277 2.07 4.81 -5.44
CA GLY A 277 2.97 4.28 -6.45
C GLY A 277 4.37 4.88 -6.37
N PHE A 278 4.48 6.20 -6.13
CA PHE A 278 5.78 6.83 -5.95
C PHE A 278 6.47 6.40 -4.65
N ASP A 279 5.75 6.17 -3.55
CA ASP A 279 6.36 5.62 -2.33
C ASP A 279 6.89 4.21 -2.55
N TYR A 280 6.18 3.38 -3.31
CA TYR A 280 6.69 2.06 -3.70
C TYR A 280 7.99 2.18 -4.51
N LEU A 281 8.04 3.05 -5.52
CA LEU A 281 9.25 3.28 -6.31
C LEU A 281 10.40 3.83 -5.46
N ARG A 282 10.11 4.76 -4.56
CA ARG A 282 11.09 5.36 -3.63
C ARG A 282 11.62 4.36 -2.61
N ASP A 283 10.78 3.46 -2.11
CA ASP A 283 11.20 2.40 -1.19
C ASP A 283 12.16 1.42 -1.86
N ASN A 284 11.92 1.08 -3.13
CA ASN A 284 12.80 0.19 -3.91
C ASN A 284 14.13 0.84 -4.35
N MET A 285 14.38 2.11 -4.01
CA MET A 285 15.68 2.77 -4.18
C MET A 285 16.47 2.89 -2.87
N LYS A 286 15.91 2.44 -1.73
CA LYS A 286 16.57 2.55 -0.42
C LYS A 286 17.48 1.36 -0.16
N PHE A 287 18.59 1.62 0.53
CA PHE A 287 19.57 0.58 0.88
C PHE A 287 19.23 -0.18 2.17
N ARG A 288 18.38 0.40 3.03
CA ARG A 288 18.05 -0.17 4.35
C ARG A 288 16.53 -0.29 4.50
N LEU A 289 16.09 -1.42 5.02
CA LEU A 289 14.67 -1.68 5.27
C LEU A 289 14.05 -0.67 6.24
N GLU A 290 14.80 -0.22 7.24
CA GLU A 290 14.33 0.78 8.21
C GLU A 290 14.07 2.16 7.61
N ASP A 291 14.51 2.41 6.38
CA ASP A 291 14.24 3.67 5.68
C ASP A 291 12.89 3.63 4.95
N TYR A 292 12.29 2.44 4.76
CA TYR A 292 11.03 2.27 4.04
C TYR A 292 9.90 3.07 4.69
N VAL A 293 8.95 3.55 3.91
CA VAL A 293 7.74 4.19 4.44
C VAL A 293 6.54 3.25 4.36
N GLN A 294 6.47 2.43 3.31
CA GLN A 294 5.44 1.41 3.17
C GLN A 294 5.74 0.19 4.02
N ARG A 295 4.67 -0.54 4.29
CA ARG A 295 4.71 -1.93 4.75
C ARG A 295 4.23 -2.85 3.62
N GLU A 296 4.12 -4.14 3.91
CA GLU A 296 3.61 -5.13 2.96
C GLU A 296 2.24 -4.72 2.38
N LEU A 297 2.08 -4.91 1.07
CA LEU A 297 0.90 -4.48 0.32
C LEU A 297 -0.21 -5.53 0.45
N HIS A 298 -1.01 -5.43 1.51
CA HIS A 298 -1.98 -6.47 1.87
C HIS A 298 -3.32 -6.37 1.14
N TYR A 299 -4.07 -5.28 1.34
CA TYR A 299 -5.40 -5.10 0.74
C TYR A 299 -5.61 -3.66 0.30
N CYS A 300 -6.23 -3.46 -0.86
CA CYS A 300 -6.56 -2.13 -1.36
C CYS A 300 -7.98 -2.05 -1.94
N ILE A 301 -8.61 -0.91 -1.71
CA ILE A 301 -9.88 -0.53 -2.32
C ILE A 301 -9.61 0.69 -3.18
N VAL A 302 -9.89 0.61 -4.47
CA VAL A 302 -9.68 1.70 -5.42
C VAL A 302 -11.03 2.35 -5.73
N ASP A 303 -11.23 3.57 -5.25
CA ASP A 303 -12.38 4.38 -5.64
C ASP A 303 -12.18 4.95 -7.05
N GLU A 304 -13.27 5.09 -7.80
CA GLU A 304 -13.27 5.45 -9.23
C GLU A 304 -12.23 4.61 -10.03
N VAL A 305 -12.35 3.29 -9.90
CA VAL A 305 -11.41 2.28 -10.43
C VAL A 305 -11.18 2.40 -11.95
N ASP A 306 -12.18 2.83 -12.71
CA ASP A 306 -12.06 3.08 -14.14
C ASP A 306 -11.13 4.27 -14.42
N SER A 307 -11.27 5.36 -13.67
CA SER A 307 -10.39 6.52 -13.78
C SER A 307 -8.94 6.14 -13.47
N ILE A 308 -8.71 5.35 -12.43
CA ILE A 308 -7.35 5.02 -11.97
C ILE A 308 -6.72 3.88 -12.79
N LEU A 309 -7.39 2.72 -12.89
CA LEU A 309 -6.81 1.52 -13.49
C LEU A 309 -6.96 1.45 -15.01
N ILE A 310 -7.74 2.35 -15.63
CA ILE A 310 -7.89 2.43 -17.09
C ILE A 310 -7.33 3.75 -17.60
N ASP A 311 -7.84 4.89 -17.14
CA ASP A 311 -7.49 6.19 -17.73
C ASP A 311 -6.09 6.68 -17.31
N GLU A 312 -5.77 6.64 -16.01
CA GLU A 312 -4.46 7.08 -15.50
C GLU A 312 -3.35 6.08 -15.79
N ALA A 313 -3.66 4.78 -15.83
CA ALA A 313 -2.73 3.70 -16.14
C ALA A 313 -2.08 3.79 -17.54
N ARG A 314 -2.52 4.73 -18.40
CA ARG A 314 -1.91 5.01 -19.70
C ARG A 314 -0.50 5.61 -19.60
N THR A 315 -0.15 6.24 -18.48
CA THR A 315 1.17 6.87 -18.29
C THR A 315 1.88 6.21 -17.11
N PRO A 316 3.13 5.73 -17.27
CA PRO A 316 3.86 5.12 -16.16
C PRO A 316 4.30 6.18 -15.15
N LEU A 317 4.44 5.76 -13.89
CA LEU A 317 5.09 6.56 -12.84
C LEU A 317 6.61 6.50 -13.04
N ILE A 318 7.25 7.67 -13.14
CA ILE A 318 8.69 7.79 -13.39
C ILE A 318 9.31 8.72 -12.35
N ILE A 319 10.33 8.23 -11.65
CA ILE A 319 11.22 9.07 -10.85
C ILE A 319 12.36 9.53 -11.76
N SER A 320 12.58 10.83 -11.83
CA SER A 320 13.71 11.43 -12.52
C SER A 320 14.50 12.30 -11.55
N GLY A 321 15.81 12.38 -11.76
CA GLY A 321 16.72 13.22 -10.98
C GLY A 321 17.67 13.97 -11.91
N PRO A 322 18.20 15.13 -11.47
CA PRO A 322 19.24 15.82 -12.24
C PRO A 322 20.50 14.96 -12.29
N THR A 323 21.19 14.96 -13.44
CA THR A 323 22.54 14.40 -13.54
C THR A 323 23.55 15.41 -12.98
N GLU A 324 24.11 15.15 -11.80
CA GLU A 324 25.16 15.98 -11.17
C GLU A 324 26.58 15.67 -11.69
N GLU A 325 26.72 15.25 -12.94
CA GLU A 325 28.05 14.96 -13.47
C GLU A 325 28.74 16.25 -13.92
N SER A 326 29.90 16.54 -13.30
CA SER A 326 30.81 17.54 -13.84
C SER A 326 31.29 17.09 -15.23
N THR A 327 30.95 17.88 -16.24
CA THR A 327 31.40 17.67 -17.63
C THR A 327 32.93 17.63 -17.74
N ASP A 328 33.66 18.25 -16.81
CA ASP A 328 35.13 18.26 -16.76
C ASP A 328 35.73 16.86 -16.60
N LYS A 329 35.02 15.94 -15.92
CA LYS A 329 35.46 14.54 -15.77
C LYS A 329 35.60 13.88 -17.14
N TYR A 330 34.63 14.08 -18.02
CA TYR A 330 34.65 13.52 -19.38
C TYR A 330 35.85 14.03 -20.18
N TYR A 331 36.12 15.33 -20.14
CA TYR A 331 37.27 15.92 -20.84
C TYR A 331 38.60 15.41 -20.31
N THR A 332 38.74 15.31 -18.98
CA THR A 332 39.96 14.84 -18.33
C THR A 332 40.27 13.40 -18.69
N ILE A 333 39.28 12.51 -18.58
CA ILE A 333 39.43 11.08 -18.90
C ILE A 333 39.67 10.89 -20.40
N ASN A 334 38.92 11.60 -21.25
CA ASN A 334 39.09 11.55 -22.70
C ASN A 334 40.50 11.98 -23.15
N ALA A 335 41.18 12.85 -22.40
CA ALA A 335 42.56 13.23 -22.71
C ALA A 335 43.60 12.12 -22.42
N VAL A 336 43.25 11.15 -21.57
CA VAL A 336 44.12 10.02 -21.19
C VAL A 336 44.02 8.89 -22.21
N ILE A 337 42.81 8.51 -22.62
CA ILE A 337 42.57 7.32 -23.46
C ILE A 337 43.40 7.27 -24.76
N PRO A 338 43.56 8.36 -25.54
CA PRO A 338 44.36 8.33 -26.76
C PRO A 338 45.84 8.03 -26.56
N ARG A 339 46.34 8.07 -25.33
CA ARG A 339 47.74 7.76 -24.97
C ARG A 339 47.96 6.27 -24.72
N LEU A 340 46.89 5.49 -24.63
CA LEU A 340 46.96 4.04 -24.43
C LEU A 340 47.19 3.33 -25.76
N GLN A 341 47.96 2.25 -25.72
CA GLN A 341 48.31 1.45 -26.89
C GLN A 341 47.50 0.16 -26.95
N LYS A 342 46.87 -0.10 -28.10
CA LYS A 342 46.14 -1.35 -28.36
C LYS A 342 47.09 -2.54 -28.26
N GLU A 343 46.61 -3.65 -27.70
CA GLU A 343 47.33 -4.91 -27.41
C GLU A 343 48.41 -4.83 -26.32
N ALA A 344 48.75 -3.64 -25.80
CA ALA A 344 49.63 -3.46 -24.64
C ALA A 344 48.85 -2.98 -23.42
N ASP A 345 48.14 -1.86 -23.56
CA ASP A 345 47.40 -1.19 -22.49
C ASP A 345 45.92 -1.59 -22.46
N PHE A 346 45.39 -2.05 -23.59
CA PHE A 346 44.01 -2.54 -23.68
C PHE A 346 43.84 -3.53 -24.82
N THR A 347 42.84 -4.38 -24.69
CA THR A 347 42.43 -5.36 -25.71
C THR A 347 41.03 -5.04 -26.22
N ILE A 348 40.73 -5.50 -27.43
CA ILE A 348 39.42 -5.35 -28.06
C ILE A 348 38.85 -6.72 -28.38
N GLU A 349 37.61 -6.96 -27.96
CA GLU A 349 36.84 -8.11 -28.39
C GLU A 349 35.79 -7.68 -29.43
N GLU A 350 36.14 -7.85 -30.71
CA GLU A 350 35.32 -7.39 -31.85
C GLU A 350 33.93 -8.02 -31.88
N LYS A 351 33.77 -9.28 -31.44
CA LYS A 351 32.48 -9.98 -31.44
C LYS A 351 31.50 -9.41 -30.41
N SER A 352 31.98 -9.07 -29.22
CA SER A 352 31.16 -8.51 -28.14
C SER A 352 31.13 -6.97 -28.17
N ARG A 353 31.91 -6.34 -29.05
CA ARG A 353 32.10 -4.88 -29.15
C ARG A 353 32.49 -4.28 -27.79
N THR A 354 33.41 -4.94 -27.10
CA THR A 354 33.95 -4.50 -25.81
C THR A 354 35.44 -4.19 -25.90
N ALA A 355 35.89 -3.28 -25.04
CA ALA A 355 37.31 -2.95 -24.86
C ALA A 355 37.62 -3.00 -23.36
N ALA A 356 38.73 -3.66 -23.00
CA ALA A 356 39.14 -3.87 -21.62
C ALA A 356 40.59 -3.45 -21.42
N LEU A 357 40.88 -2.79 -20.30
CA LEU A 357 42.26 -2.44 -19.93
C LEU A 357 43.04 -3.70 -19.53
N THR A 358 44.33 -3.72 -19.85
CA THR A 358 45.30 -4.67 -19.27
C THR A 358 45.82 -4.12 -17.94
N GLU A 359 46.60 -4.91 -17.19
CA GLU A 359 47.26 -4.44 -15.96
C GLU A 359 48.16 -3.21 -16.21
N GLU A 360 48.85 -3.18 -17.35
CA GLU A 360 49.68 -2.04 -17.77
C GLU A 360 48.81 -0.80 -18.07
N GLY A 361 47.67 -1.00 -18.73
CA GLY A 361 46.72 0.07 -19.00
C GLY A 361 46.10 0.66 -17.75
N VAL A 362 45.74 -0.19 -16.78
CA VAL A 362 45.24 0.24 -15.46
C VAL A 362 46.28 1.12 -14.78
N SER A 363 47.54 0.64 -14.70
CA SER A 363 48.65 1.39 -14.08
C SER A 363 48.88 2.75 -14.73
N LYS A 364 48.80 2.83 -16.07
CA LYS A 364 48.96 4.09 -16.82
C LYS A 364 47.80 5.07 -16.58
N VAL A 365 46.57 4.55 -16.49
CA VAL A 365 45.39 5.36 -16.19
C VAL A 365 45.46 5.89 -14.76
N GLU A 366 45.80 5.06 -13.78
CA GLU A 366 46.03 5.43 -12.37
C GLU A 366 47.06 6.56 -12.26
N GLN A 367 48.22 6.40 -12.91
CA GLN A 367 49.25 7.43 -12.92
C GLN A 367 48.79 8.74 -13.59
N SER A 368 48.05 8.64 -14.70
CA SER A 368 47.59 9.80 -15.47
C SER A 368 46.50 10.59 -14.73
N LEU A 369 45.61 9.89 -14.04
CA LEU A 369 44.51 10.47 -13.27
C LEU A 369 44.89 10.76 -11.81
N ARG A 370 46.11 10.37 -11.39
CA ARG A 370 46.64 10.52 -10.03
C ARG A 370 45.76 9.83 -8.98
N VAL A 371 45.42 8.57 -9.27
CA VAL A 371 44.62 7.71 -8.42
C VAL A 371 45.45 6.50 -8.05
N ASP A 372 45.46 6.13 -6.76
CA ASP A 372 46.29 5.04 -6.25
C ASP A 372 45.77 3.65 -6.64
N ASN A 373 44.45 3.47 -6.67
CA ASN A 373 43.80 2.25 -7.12
C ASN A 373 42.51 2.61 -7.86
N LEU A 374 42.48 2.36 -9.17
CA LEU A 374 41.34 2.65 -10.01
C LEU A 374 40.10 1.88 -9.54
N TYR A 375 40.25 0.63 -9.11
CA TYR A 375 39.15 -0.25 -8.72
C TYR A 375 38.74 -0.15 -7.24
N ALA A 376 39.21 0.87 -6.51
CA ALA A 376 38.73 1.14 -5.15
C ALA A 376 37.22 1.53 -5.16
N PRO A 377 36.43 1.18 -4.12
CA PRO A 377 35.00 1.50 -4.06
C PRO A 377 34.66 2.99 -4.26
N GLU A 378 35.50 3.89 -3.74
CA GLU A 378 35.39 5.33 -3.95
C GLU A 378 35.56 5.80 -5.41
N ASN A 379 36.13 4.95 -6.28
CA ASN A 379 36.42 5.26 -7.69
C ASN A 379 35.48 4.55 -8.69
N ILE A 380 34.39 3.91 -8.23
CA ILE A 380 33.45 3.17 -9.10
C ILE A 380 32.95 4.01 -10.28
N GLU A 381 32.60 5.28 -10.06
CA GLU A 381 32.20 6.20 -11.13
C GLU A 381 33.35 6.47 -12.10
N LEU A 382 34.57 6.68 -11.59
CA LEU A 382 35.74 6.98 -12.40
C LEU A 382 36.09 5.81 -13.33
N VAL A 383 36.09 4.59 -12.78
CA VAL A 383 36.27 3.34 -13.53
C VAL A 383 35.26 3.24 -14.66
N HIS A 384 33.98 3.49 -14.34
CA HIS A 384 32.91 3.47 -15.33
C HIS A 384 33.20 4.44 -16.48
N HIS A 385 33.53 5.70 -16.18
CA HIS A 385 33.85 6.69 -17.20
C HIS A 385 35.10 6.35 -18.03
N VAL A 386 36.15 5.79 -17.41
CA VAL A 386 37.35 5.32 -18.12
C VAL A 386 36.98 4.23 -19.13
N HIS A 387 36.17 3.25 -18.72
CA HIS A 387 35.72 2.19 -19.63
C HIS A 387 34.82 2.72 -20.73
N GLN A 388 33.92 3.67 -20.46
CA GLN A 388 33.10 4.30 -21.50
C GLN A 388 33.95 5.09 -22.50
N ALA A 389 34.93 5.86 -22.02
CA ALA A 389 35.83 6.61 -22.88
C ALA A 389 36.71 5.66 -23.72
N LEU A 390 37.24 4.59 -23.13
CA LEU A 390 37.97 3.56 -23.86
C LEU A 390 37.10 2.94 -24.96
N LYS A 391 35.87 2.56 -24.62
CA LYS A 391 34.91 2.01 -25.59
C LYS A 391 34.61 3.01 -26.71
N ALA A 392 34.42 4.29 -26.38
CA ALA A 392 34.17 5.34 -27.36
C ALA A 392 35.32 5.47 -28.38
N HIS A 393 36.58 5.42 -27.94
CA HIS A 393 37.75 5.48 -28.83
C HIS A 393 38.02 4.18 -29.59
N ALA A 394 37.88 3.03 -28.91
CA ALA A 394 38.29 1.74 -29.44
C ALA A 394 37.24 1.10 -30.36
N ILE A 395 35.94 1.32 -30.09
CA ILE A 395 34.83 0.59 -30.72
C ILE A 395 34.00 1.45 -31.67
N PHE A 396 33.76 2.73 -31.33
CA PHE A 396 32.88 3.60 -32.10
C PHE A 396 33.65 4.47 -33.08
N LYS A 397 33.27 4.43 -34.36
CA LYS A 397 33.92 5.18 -35.43
C LYS A 397 33.02 6.28 -35.94
N ARG A 398 33.58 7.49 -36.00
CA ARG A 398 32.94 8.63 -36.66
C ARG A 398 32.67 8.29 -38.13
N ASP A 399 31.52 8.72 -38.64
CA ASP A 399 31.03 8.49 -40.00
C ASP A 399 30.72 7.01 -40.32
N VAL A 400 30.71 6.14 -39.30
CA VAL A 400 30.25 4.74 -39.39
C VAL A 400 29.16 4.50 -38.35
N ASP A 401 29.46 4.69 -37.07
CA ASP A 401 28.53 4.45 -35.96
C ASP A 401 27.79 5.73 -35.53
N TYR A 402 28.40 6.90 -35.71
CA TYR A 402 27.80 8.19 -35.33
C TYR A 402 28.30 9.34 -36.21
N VAL A 403 27.56 10.46 -36.18
CA VAL A 403 27.90 11.72 -36.84
C VAL A 403 27.92 12.86 -35.83
N VAL A 404 28.80 13.85 -36.06
CA VAL A 404 28.83 15.10 -35.28
C VAL A 404 28.14 16.18 -36.11
N LYS A 405 27.01 16.69 -35.62
CA LYS A 405 26.23 17.74 -36.29
C LYS A 405 26.56 19.12 -35.77
#